data_AF-A0A1J3D4Y8-F1
#
_entry.id   AF-A0A1J3D4Y8-F1
#
_cell.length_a   1.000
_cell.length_b   1.000
_cell.length_c   1.000
_cell.angle_alpha   90.00
_cell.angle_beta   90.00
_cell.angle_gamma   90.00
#
_symmetry.space_group_name_H-M   'P 1'
#
loop_
_entity.id
_entity.type
_entity.pdbx_description
1 polymer ?
#
loop_
_entity_poly.entity_id
_entity_poly.type
_entity_poly.pdbx_seq_one_letter_code
_entity_poly.pdbx_strand_id
1 'polypeptide(L)'
;GYVGGGTPPGRCSTCLSGNSSTEPYIVAHNLLLAHASASRLYRQKYKDLQGGSVGFSFFAIGFTSLTSPKDDEAAIQRFKAFFFGWMLGPLTYGDYPEEMKRIVGTRLPVFSREESELVKGSSDFIGVIHYLAATSIKPEPSLSGQPPDFGSDLGVSLIYAGNFTGFEYAVAPWAMEGVLEYIKQSYGNPPVYILENGKPLKQDLQLQQNDTPRVEFLDAYIGAVLKAVRNGSDTRGYFVWSFMDLYELLSGYEYSFGLYSVNFSDPQRKRSPKLSAHWYSAFLKGNTTFLASQGIPQLQSNFSSSI
;
A
#
# COMPACT_ATOMS: atom_id res chain seq x y z
N GLY A 1 2.92 3.79 14.98
CA GLY A 1 3.82 3.02 15.83
C GLY A 1 4.81 3.91 16.56
N TYR A 2 5.76 4.51 15.82
CA TYR A 2 6.97 5.13 16.40
C TYR A 2 7.25 6.59 15.96
N VAL A 3 6.31 7.22 15.23
CA VAL A 3 6.42 8.63 14.80
C VAL A 3 5.40 9.49 15.53
N GLY A 4 4.11 9.33 15.22
CA GLY A 4 3.03 10.09 15.87
C GLY A 4 2.28 9.32 16.97
N GLY A 5 2.73 8.10 17.33
CA GLY A 5 2.09 7.32 18.41
C GLY A 5 0.65 6.84 18.18
N GLY A 6 0.04 7.09 17.02
CA GLY A 6 -1.38 6.76 16.76
C GLY A 6 -1.71 5.26 16.61
N THR A 7 -0.72 4.38 16.57
CA THR A 7 -0.92 2.91 16.53
C THR A 7 0.04 2.21 17.48
N PRO A 8 -0.30 1.00 17.98
CA PRO A 8 0.57 0.25 18.89
C PRO A 8 2.02 0.15 18.37
N PRO A 9 3.03 0.26 19.25
CA PRO A 9 2.94 0.42 20.71
C PRO A 9 2.68 1.87 21.19
N GLY A 10 2.42 2.81 20.30
CA GLY A 10 2.08 4.19 20.67
C GLY A 10 3.26 5.04 21.16
N ARG A 11 4.44 4.86 20.55
CA ARG A 11 5.66 5.58 20.91
C ARG A 11 5.88 6.80 20.01
N CYS A 12 6.30 7.89 20.61
CA CYS A 12 6.68 9.13 19.93
C CYS A 12 7.41 10.07 20.90
N SER A 13 8.06 11.12 20.38
CA SER A 13 8.77 12.12 21.19
C SER A 13 7.85 12.91 22.14
N THR A 14 6.55 13.01 21.82
CA THR A 14 5.52 13.68 22.65
C THR A 14 4.60 12.69 23.38
N CYS A 15 4.88 11.38 23.30
CA CYS A 15 4.12 10.32 23.94
C CYS A 15 4.67 10.02 25.33
N LEU A 16 4.07 9.06 26.04
CA LEU A 16 4.58 8.54 27.32
C LEU A 16 6.05 8.07 27.24
N SER A 17 6.45 7.53 26.09
CA SER A 17 7.83 7.16 25.80
C SER A 17 8.05 7.07 24.29
N GLY A 18 9.30 7.18 23.85
CA GLY A 18 9.67 7.04 22.46
C GLY A 18 10.59 8.14 21.98
N ASN A 19 11.10 7.97 20.75
CA ASN A 19 11.87 8.99 20.07
C ASN A 19 11.59 8.92 18.56
N SER A 20 10.77 9.87 18.08
CA SER A 20 10.34 9.95 16.67
C SER A 20 11.50 10.26 15.71
N SER A 21 12.65 10.68 16.23
CA SER A 21 13.87 10.97 15.47
C SER A 21 14.70 9.72 15.16
N THR A 22 14.54 8.63 15.93
CA THR A 22 15.43 7.45 15.85
C THR A 22 14.67 6.13 15.75
N GLU A 23 13.62 5.94 16.54
CA GLU A 23 12.90 4.67 16.62
C GLU A 23 12.30 4.19 15.29
N PRO A 24 11.73 5.05 14.41
CA PRO A 24 11.24 4.60 13.12
C PRO A 24 12.31 3.87 12.28
N TYR A 25 13.54 4.38 12.28
CA TYR A 25 14.66 3.81 11.53
C TYR A 25 15.17 2.52 12.15
N ILE A 26 15.28 2.47 13.47
CA ILE A 26 15.66 1.25 14.21
C ILE A 26 14.64 0.12 13.95
N VAL A 27 13.35 0.45 14.01
CA VAL A 27 12.28 -0.52 13.80
C VAL A 27 12.26 -1.02 12.35
N ALA A 28 12.35 -0.14 11.37
CA ALA A 28 12.43 -0.51 9.96
C ALA A 28 13.62 -1.44 9.67
N HIS A 29 14.78 -1.13 10.25
CA HIS A 29 15.99 -1.95 10.09
C HIS A 29 15.80 -3.36 10.65
N ASN A 30 15.29 -3.47 11.88
CA ASN A 30 15.02 -4.77 12.49
C ASN A 30 13.93 -5.57 11.76
N LEU A 31 12.92 -4.90 11.18
CA LEU A 31 11.92 -5.57 10.34
C LEU A 31 12.56 -6.20 9.10
N LEU A 32 13.48 -5.52 8.44
CA LEU A 32 14.20 -6.05 7.28
C LEU A 32 15.11 -7.22 7.65
N LEU A 33 15.86 -7.12 8.76
CA LEU A 33 16.71 -8.22 9.25
C LEU A 33 15.89 -9.45 9.68
N ALA A 34 14.75 -9.22 10.35
CA ALA A 34 13.83 -10.28 10.74
C ALA A 34 13.21 -10.98 9.52
N HIS A 35 12.75 -10.20 8.52
CA HIS A 35 12.27 -10.74 7.25
C HIS A 35 13.34 -11.59 6.57
N ALA A 36 14.55 -11.05 6.43
CA ALA A 36 15.65 -11.74 5.75
C ALA A 36 16.06 -13.03 6.46
N SER A 37 16.06 -13.02 7.80
CA SER A 37 16.30 -14.22 8.61
C SER A 37 15.24 -15.30 8.40
N ALA A 38 13.95 -14.91 8.40
CA ALA A 38 12.84 -15.83 8.15
C ALA A 38 12.86 -16.40 6.73
N SER A 39 13.14 -15.55 5.74
CA SER A 39 13.28 -15.97 4.34
C SER A 39 14.45 -16.92 4.14
N ARG A 40 15.61 -16.64 4.75
CA ARG A 40 16.77 -17.56 4.72
C ARG A 40 16.41 -18.93 5.30
N LEU A 41 15.75 -18.95 6.47
CA LEU A 41 15.30 -20.20 7.08
C LEU A 41 14.34 -20.97 6.15
N TYR A 42 13.38 -20.27 5.54
CA TYR A 42 12.44 -20.86 4.59
C TYR A 42 13.18 -21.48 3.40
N ARG A 43 14.08 -20.71 2.78
CA ARG A 43 14.88 -21.12 1.63
C ARG A 43 15.75 -22.34 1.94
N GLN A 44 16.40 -22.38 3.10
CA GLN A 44 17.33 -23.45 3.46
C GLN A 44 16.65 -24.74 3.93
N LYS A 45 15.47 -24.65 4.55
CA LYS A 45 14.85 -25.79 5.23
C LYS A 45 13.55 -26.27 4.60
N TYR A 46 12.79 -25.39 3.97
CA TYR A 46 11.40 -25.67 3.59
C TYR A 46 11.11 -25.50 2.09
N LYS A 47 11.89 -24.68 1.37
CA LYS A 47 11.60 -24.35 -0.04
C LYS A 47 11.60 -25.58 -0.95
N ASP A 48 12.59 -26.45 -0.85
CA ASP A 48 12.67 -27.67 -1.68
C ASP A 48 11.56 -28.69 -1.36
N LEU A 49 11.01 -28.65 -0.14
CA LEU A 49 9.95 -29.55 0.30
C LEU A 49 8.55 -29.03 -0.04
N GLN A 50 8.34 -27.71 0.07
CA GLN A 50 7.02 -27.09 -0.02
C GLN A 50 6.77 -26.36 -1.35
N GLY A 51 7.83 -25.97 -2.06
CA GLY A 51 7.72 -25.24 -3.33
C GLY A 51 7.10 -23.84 -3.23
N GLY A 52 7.00 -23.26 -2.01
CA GLY A 52 6.38 -21.95 -1.79
C GLY A 52 7.34 -20.78 -1.96
N SER A 53 6.87 -19.59 -1.55
CA SER A 53 7.58 -18.32 -1.69
C SER A 53 7.38 -17.43 -0.47
N VAL A 54 8.38 -16.61 -0.16
CA VAL A 54 8.31 -15.62 0.93
C VAL A 54 8.42 -14.21 0.34
N GLY A 55 7.51 -13.33 0.71
CA GLY A 55 7.48 -11.94 0.25
C GLY A 55 7.50 -10.93 1.39
N PHE A 56 7.80 -9.68 1.04
CA PHE A 56 7.72 -8.52 1.90
C PHE A 56 6.66 -7.56 1.37
N SER A 57 5.76 -7.13 2.24
CA SER A 57 4.69 -6.19 1.90
C SER A 57 5.01 -4.79 2.38
N PHE A 58 4.72 -3.77 1.57
CA PHE A 58 4.83 -2.38 1.99
C PHE A 58 3.63 -1.55 1.50
N PHE A 59 3.39 -0.43 2.19
CA PHE A 59 2.36 0.52 1.82
C PHE A 59 2.90 1.49 0.77
N ALA A 60 2.27 1.54 -0.41
CA ALA A 60 2.67 2.38 -1.51
C ALA A 60 1.64 3.50 -1.74
N ILE A 61 2.11 4.75 -1.73
CA ILE A 61 1.30 5.89 -2.19
C ILE A 61 1.59 6.11 -3.67
N GLY A 62 0.54 6.11 -4.48
CA GLY A 62 0.66 6.34 -5.91
C GLY A 62 0.78 7.82 -6.22
N PHE A 63 1.61 8.15 -7.20
CA PHE A 63 1.87 9.50 -7.64
C PHE A 63 2.15 9.49 -9.15
N THR A 64 1.78 10.57 -9.83
CA THR A 64 2.17 10.79 -11.22
C THR A 64 2.81 12.16 -11.38
N SER A 65 3.92 12.22 -12.12
CA SER A 65 4.61 13.47 -12.41
C SER A 65 3.86 14.35 -13.42
N LEU A 66 2.77 13.84 -14.03
CA LEU A 66 2.00 14.56 -15.05
C LEU A 66 1.37 15.86 -14.52
N THR A 67 1.16 15.97 -13.21
CA THR A 67 0.50 17.12 -12.57
C THR A 67 1.42 17.96 -11.69
N SER A 68 2.67 17.55 -11.46
CA SER A 68 3.62 18.29 -10.63
C SER A 68 4.47 19.26 -11.48
N PRO A 69 4.63 20.53 -11.05
CA PRO A 69 5.62 21.43 -11.63
C PRO A 69 7.02 20.80 -11.66
N LYS A 70 7.83 21.16 -12.68
CA LYS A 70 9.21 20.68 -12.79
C LYS A 70 10.09 21.07 -11.59
N ASP A 71 9.73 22.14 -10.90
CA ASP A 71 10.51 22.72 -9.81
C ASP A 71 10.48 21.89 -8.51
N ASP A 72 9.70 20.79 -8.46
CA ASP A 72 9.56 19.93 -7.28
C ASP A 72 10.38 18.63 -7.34
N GLU A 73 11.34 18.50 -8.27
CA GLU A 73 12.07 17.23 -8.51
C GLU A 73 12.75 16.68 -7.24
N ALA A 74 13.43 17.53 -6.46
CA ALA A 74 14.07 17.11 -5.23
C ALA A 74 13.07 16.57 -4.18
N ALA A 75 11.87 17.15 -4.11
CA ALA A 75 10.80 16.65 -3.23
C ALA A 75 10.29 15.29 -3.73
N ILE A 76 10.12 15.12 -5.04
CA ILE A 76 9.72 13.83 -5.63
C ILE A 76 10.77 12.75 -5.34
N GLN A 77 12.07 13.07 -5.43
CA GLN A 77 13.15 12.12 -5.11
C GLN A 77 13.13 11.72 -3.64
N ARG A 78 12.94 12.68 -2.72
CA ARG A 78 12.77 12.37 -1.28
C ARG A 78 11.54 11.49 -1.03
N PHE A 79 10.40 11.83 -1.62
CA PHE A 79 9.19 11.02 -1.52
C PHE A 79 9.45 9.57 -1.96
N LYS A 80 10.06 9.37 -3.14
CA LYS A 80 10.40 8.04 -3.66
C LYS A 80 11.35 7.30 -2.73
N ALA A 81 12.39 7.96 -2.23
CA ALA A 81 13.35 7.37 -1.31
C ALA A 81 12.68 6.89 -0.01
N PHE A 82 11.78 7.66 0.58
CA PHE A 82 11.16 7.34 1.87
C PHE A 82 9.93 6.42 1.78
N PHE A 83 9.10 6.52 0.73
CA PHE A 83 7.89 5.68 0.58
C PHE A 83 8.11 4.37 -0.16
N PHE A 84 9.14 4.28 -1.00
CA PHE A 84 9.47 3.06 -1.76
C PHE A 84 10.87 2.57 -1.41
N GLY A 85 11.87 3.42 -1.60
CA GLY A 85 13.28 3.07 -1.45
C GLY A 85 13.65 2.59 -0.05
N TRP A 86 12.97 3.06 0.99
CA TRP A 86 13.27 2.69 2.36
C TRP A 86 13.15 1.18 2.62
N MET A 87 12.18 0.53 1.98
CA MET A 87 12.00 -0.93 2.06
C MET A 87 12.57 -1.62 0.82
N LEU A 88 12.27 -1.13 -0.38
CA LEU A 88 12.66 -1.79 -1.63
C LEU A 88 14.16 -1.68 -1.93
N GLY A 89 14.82 -0.60 -1.50
CA GLY A 89 16.26 -0.42 -1.63
C GLY A 89 17.04 -1.56 -0.98
N PRO A 90 16.88 -1.81 0.33
CA PRO A 90 17.53 -2.94 1.00
C PRO A 90 17.22 -4.29 0.37
N LEU A 91 15.94 -4.55 0.03
CA LEU A 91 15.53 -5.83 -0.56
C LEU A 91 16.12 -6.08 -1.95
N THR A 92 16.40 -5.02 -2.73
CA THR A 92 16.88 -5.13 -4.12
C THR A 92 18.40 -4.98 -4.21
N TYR A 93 18.95 -4.00 -3.50
CA TYR A 93 20.33 -3.55 -3.62
C TYR A 93 21.19 -3.90 -2.39
N GLY A 94 20.57 -4.28 -1.27
CA GLY A 94 21.26 -4.62 -0.01
C GLY A 94 21.56 -3.41 0.88
N ASP A 95 21.10 -2.22 0.54
CA ASP A 95 21.33 -1.01 1.34
C ASP A 95 20.20 0.03 1.14
N TYR A 96 20.13 1.01 2.03
CA TYR A 96 19.18 2.12 1.95
C TYR A 96 19.50 3.07 0.77
N PRO A 97 18.52 3.87 0.31
CA PRO A 97 18.76 4.91 -0.71
C PRO A 97 19.78 5.95 -0.23
N GLU A 98 20.65 6.42 -1.13
CA GLU A 98 21.63 7.48 -0.83
C GLU A 98 20.97 8.76 -0.29
N GLU A 99 19.81 9.12 -0.83
CA GLU A 99 19.06 10.29 -0.36
C GLU A 99 18.64 10.16 1.11
N MET A 100 18.25 8.96 1.56
CA MET A 100 17.95 8.71 2.97
C MET A 100 19.22 8.77 3.83
N LYS A 101 20.32 8.14 3.39
CA LYS A 101 21.61 8.19 4.10
C LYS A 101 22.07 9.62 4.31
N ARG A 102 21.98 10.46 3.27
CA ARG A 102 22.35 11.87 3.31
C ARG A 102 21.51 12.69 4.28
N ILE A 103 20.19 12.49 4.28
CA ILE A 103 19.25 13.29 5.10
C ILE A 103 19.25 12.83 6.55
N VAL A 104 19.09 11.54 6.77
CA VAL A 104 18.89 10.97 8.11
C VAL A 104 20.23 10.88 8.87
N GLY A 105 21.32 10.64 8.14
CA GLY A 105 22.67 10.58 8.69
C GLY A 105 22.82 9.45 9.70
N THR A 106 23.45 9.74 10.84
CA THR A 106 23.81 8.77 11.87
C THR A 106 22.61 8.13 12.58
N ARG A 107 21.39 8.64 12.37
CA ARG A 107 20.15 8.05 12.91
C ARG A 107 19.65 6.87 12.08
N LEU A 108 20.12 6.73 10.83
CA LEU A 108 19.82 5.59 9.98
C LEU A 108 20.82 4.46 10.29
N PRO A 109 20.35 3.29 10.73
CA PRO A 109 21.24 2.15 10.95
C PRO A 109 21.98 1.76 9.67
N VAL A 110 23.18 1.21 9.82
CA VAL A 110 24.02 0.76 8.70
C VAL A 110 24.03 -0.76 8.71
N PHE A 111 23.71 -1.37 7.57
CA PHE A 111 23.86 -2.81 7.42
C PHE A 111 25.35 -3.19 7.44
N SER A 112 25.71 -4.20 8.23
CA SER A 112 26.99 -4.88 8.05
C SER A 112 27.04 -5.51 6.65
N ARG A 113 28.23 -5.94 6.22
CA ARG A 113 28.36 -6.65 4.95
C ARG A 113 27.50 -7.92 4.93
N GLU A 114 27.53 -8.69 6.01
CA GLU A 114 26.77 -9.93 6.18
C GLU A 114 25.26 -9.66 6.19
N GLU A 115 24.83 -8.58 6.84
CA GLU A 115 23.42 -8.18 6.85
C GLU A 115 22.94 -7.70 5.48
N SER A 116 23.77 -6.92 4.78
CA SER A 116 23.49 -6.47 3.41
C SER A 116 23.32 -7.67 2.46
N GLU A 117 24.24 -8.63 2.52
CA GLU A 117 24.17 -9.87 1.74
C GLU A 117 22.94 -10.72 2.12
N LEU A 118 22.52 -10.68 3.39
CA LEU A 118 21.35 -11.40 3.88
C LEU A 118 20.03 -10.78 3.41
N VAL A 119 19.90 -9.44 3.48
CA VAL A 119 18.66 -8.73 3.13
C VAL A 119 18.46 -8.64 1.62
N LYS A 120 19.54 -8.49 0.85
CA LYS A 120 19.48 -8.43 -0.61
C LYS A 120 18.88 -9.71 -1.19
N GLY A 121 17.80 -9.58 -1.98
CA GLY A 121 17.12 -10.72 -2.59
C GLY A 121 16.46 -11.65 -1.57
N SER A 122 16.16 -11.16 -0.36
CA SER A 122 15.44 -11.94 0.66
C SER A 122 13.94 -12.08 0.37
N SER A 123 13.39 -11.33 -0.59
CA SER A 123 11.99 -11.40 -0.98
C SER A 123 11.83 -12.05 -2.36
N ASP A 124 11.07 -13.15 -2.46
CA ASP A 124 10.75 -13.84 -3.72
C ASP A 124 9.69 -13.05 -4.56
N PHE A 125 8.87 -12.23 -3.89
CA PHE A 125 7.91 -11.31 -4.52
C PHE A 125 7.74 -10.05 -3.65
N ILE A 126 7.19 -8.98 -4.21
CA ILE A 126 6.83 -7.77 -3.46
C ILE A 126 5.32 -7.68 -3.28
N GLY A 127 4.89 -7.51 -2.04
CA GLY A 127 3.50 -7.21 -1.70
C GLY A 127 3.24 -5.71 -1.72
N VAL A 128 2.22 -5.28 -2.45
CA VAL A 128 1.81 -3.86 -2.50
C VAL A 128 0.48 -3.71 -1.76
N ILE A 129 0.47 -2.85 -0.75
CA ILE A 129 -0.74 -2.33 -0.11
C ILE A 129 -0.95 -0.93 -0.65
N HIS A 130 -2.08 -0.67 -1.31
CA HIS A 130 -2.31 0.62 -1.98
C HIS A 130 -3.75 1.09 -1.89
N TYR A 131 -3.93 2.36 -1.54
CA TYR A 131 -5.22 3.03 -1.46
C TYR A 131 -5.18 4.49 -1.90
N LEU A 132 -4.05 5.17 -1.64
CA LEU A 132 -3.95 6.62 -1.70
C LEU A 132 -3.21 7.08 -2.93
N ALA A 133 -3.70 8.18 -3.50
CA ALA A 133 -3.12 8.86 -4.64
C ALA A 133 -2.74 10.29 -4.27
N ALA A 134 -1.48 10.66 -4.47
CA ALA A 134 -1.01 12.04 -4.34
C ALA A 134 -1.06 12.74 -5.70
N THR A 135 -1.76 13.86 -5.78
CA THR A 135 -1.85 14.71 -6.98
C THR A 135 -0.70 15.70 -7.09
N SER A 136 -0.07 16.03 -5.96
CA SER A 136 1.10 16.91 -5.91
C SER A 136 1.96 16.55 -4.70
N ILE A 137 3.27 16.65 -4.89
CA ILE A 137 4.31 16.51 -3.87
C ILE A 137 5.04 17.84 -3.85
N LYS A 138 5.04 18.53 -2.70
CA LYS A 138 5.67 19.84 -2.55
C LYS A 138 6.77 19.78 -1.49
N PRO A 139 7.85 20.55 -1.62
CA PRO A 139 8.79 20.75 -0.52
C PRO A 139 8.06 21.30 0.70
N GLU A 140 8.33 20.73 1.88
CA GLU A 140 7.85 21.27 3.14
C GLU A 140 9.04 21.89 3.90
N PRO A 141 8.99 23.20 4.23
CA PRO A 141 10.09 23.84 4.96
C PRO A 141 10.26 23.21 6.33
N SER A 142 11.49 22.85 6.69
CA SER A 142 11.80 22.44 8.06
C SER A 142 11.58 23.63 9.00
N LEU A 143 10.76 23.43 10.04
CA LEU A 143 10.58 24.44 11.08
C LEU A 143 11.89 24.59 11.87
N SER A 144 12.48 25.78 11.80
CA SER A 144 13.70 26.12 12.54
C SER A 144 13.51 25.91 14.05
N GLY A 145 14.46 25.24 14.70
CA GLY A 145 14.48 25.03 16.15
C GLY A 145 13.74 23.80 16.68
N GLN A 146 13.12 22.98 15.80
CA GLN A 146 12.57 21.69 16.20
C GLN A 146 13.61 20.56 16.04
N PRO A 147 13.67 19.58 16.95
CA PRO A 147 14.49 18.39 16.76
C PRO A 147 14.06 17.66 15.48
N PRO A 148 15.00 17.12 14.67
CA PRO A 148 14.66 16.42 13.44
C PRO A 148 13.84 15.16 13.78
N ASP A 149 12.74 14.93 13.09
CA ASP A 149 11.95 13.71 13.13
C ASP A 149 11.73 13.13 11.72
N PHE A 150 11.09 11.96 11.64
CA PHE A 150 10.79 11.33 10.36
C PHE A 150 10.05 12.26 9.37
N GLY A 151 9.14 13.12 9.85
CA GLY A 151 8.40 14.04 9.00
C GLY A 151 9.29 15.12 8.41
N SER A 152 10.14 15.73 9.24
CA SER A 152 11.12 16.72 8.81
C SER A 152 12.19 16.14 7.88
N ASP A 153 12.57 14.87 8.07
CA ASP A 153 13.50 14.16 7.19
C ASP A 153 12.88 13.88 5.82
N LEU A 154 11.62 13.44 5.78
CA LEU A 154 10.88 13.32 4.54
C LEU A 154 10.80 14.69 3.84
N GLY A 155 10.45 15.76 4.58
CA GLY A 155 10.51 17.14 4.11
C GLY A 155 9.66 17.40 2.86
N VAL A 156 8.51 16.72 2.76
CA VAL A 156 7.53 16.92 1.69
C VAL A 156 6.10 16.92 2.23
N SER A 157 5.29 17.78 1.63
CA SER A 157 3.84 17.82 1.84
C SER A 157 3.13 17.15 0.67
N LEU A 158 2.19 16.26 0.98
CA LEU A 158 1.42 15.50 -0.01
C LEU A 158 0.01 16.06 -0.12
N ILE A 159 -0.38 16.43 -1.34
CA ILE A 159 -1.77 16.77 -1.66
C ILE A 159 -2.42 15.52 -2.22
N TYR A 160 -3.42 14.98 -1.53
CA TYR A 160 -4.09 13.75 -1.90
C TYR A 160 -5.28 14.00 -2.84
N ALA A 161 -5.57 13.03 -3.71
CA ALA A 161 -6.87 12.91 -4.34
C ALA A 161 -7.86 12.36 -3.30
N GLY A 162 -8.85 13.17 -2.92
CA GLY A 162 -9.82 12.85 -1.86
C GLY A 162 -9.39 13.32 -0.47
N ASN A 163 -10.10 12.86 0.56
CA ASN A 163 -9.88 13.26 1.94
C ASN A 163 -9.49 12.05 2.78
N PHE A 164 -8.18 11.82 2.92
CA PHE A 164 -7.64 10.68 3.66
C PHE A 164 -8.07 10.65 5.13
N THR A 165 -8.05 11.80 5.82
CA THR A 165 -8.40 11.87 7.25
C THR A 165 -9.88 11.56 7.49
N GLY A 166 -10.74 11.82 6.50
CA GLY A 166 -12.15 11.43 6.50
C GLY A 166 -12.44 10.03 5.96
N PHE A 167 -11.41 9.23 5.63
CA PHE A 167 -11.54 7.93 4.95
C PHE A 167 -12.30 8.04 3.61
N GLU A 168 -12.14 9.14 2.89
CA GLU A 168 -12.74 9.36 1.58
C GLU A 168 -11.70 9.14 0.48
N TYR A 169 -11.47 7.87 0.12
CA TYR A 169 -10.45 7.52 -0.85
C TYR A 169 -10.96 7.78 -2.28
N ALA A 170 -10.28 8.62 -3.05
CA ALA A 170 -10.68 8.87 -4.44
C ALA A 170 -10.51 7.63 -5.32
N VAL A 171 -11.34 7.50 -6.36
CA VAL A 171 -11.13 6.49 -7.42
C VAL A 171 -10.04 7.02 -8.34
N ALA A 172 -8.80 6.56 -8.15
CA ALA A 172 -7.62 7.07 -8.85
C ALA A 172 -6.77 5.92 -9.45
N PRO A 173 -7.27 5.18 -10.46
CA PRO A 173 -6.59 4.02 -11.03
C PRO A 173 -5.18 4.33 -11.58
N TRP A 174 -4.96 5.54 -12.10
CA TRP A 174 -3.65 6.01 -12.56
C TRP A 174 -2.57 5.95 -11.47
N ALA A 175 -2.96 6.01 -10.18
CA ALA A 175 -2.02 5.96 -9.07
C ALA A 175 -1.44 4.55 -8.90
N MET A 176 -2.28 3.52 -9.08
CA MET A 176 -1.82 2.12 -9.12
C MET A 176 -0.92 1.86 -10.33
N GLU A 177 -1.28 2.38 -11.51
CA GLU A 177 -0.42 2.30 -12.70
C GLU A 177 0.97 2.91 -12.42
N GLY A 178 1.01 4.09 -11.79
CA GLY A 178 2.26 4.75 -11.41
C GLY A 178 3.10 3.95 -10.40
N VAL A 179 2.47 3.34 -9.39
CA VAL A 179 3.15 2.44 -8.44
C VAL A 179 3.82 1.28 -9.16
N LEU A 180 3.05 0.57 -10.00
CA LEU A 180 3.53 -0.63 -10.69
C LEU A 180 4.60 -0.29 -11.74
N GLU A 181 4.45 0.82 -12.45
CA GLU A 181 5.44 1.30 -13.39
C GLU A 181 6.75 1.69 -12.69
N TYR A 182 6.67 2.37 -11.55
CA TYR A 182 7.86 2.74 -10.78
C TYR A 182 8.59 1.52 -10.25
N ILE A 183 7.87 0.52 -9.73
CA ILE A 183 8.45 -0.75 -9.29
C ILE A 183 9.15 -1.45 -10.46
N LYS A 184 8.47 -1.55 -11.60
CA LYS A 184 9.01 -2.15 -12.83
C LYS A 184 10.32 -1.50 -13.27
N GLN A 185 10.34 -0.17 -13.37
CA GLN A 185 11.48 0.59 -13.88
C GLN A 185 12.66 0.67 -12.89
N SER A 186 12.38 0.75 -11.59
CA SER A 186 13.39 1.11 -10.58
C SER A 186 13.91 -0.06 -9.76
N TYR A 187 13.27 -1.23 -9.82
CA TYR A 187 13.63 -2.39 -8.99
C TYR A 187 13.70 -3.70 -9.77
N GLY A 188 13.84 -3.64 -11.09
CA GLY A 188 14.08 -4.81 -11.94
C GLY A 188 12.84 -5.67 -12.22
N ASN A 189 11.64 -5.10 -12.09
CA ASN A 189 10.35 -5.76 -12.37
C ASN A 189 10.18 -7.11 -11.63
N PRO A 190 10.28 -7.12 -10.28
CA PRO A 190 10.08 -8.35 -9.52
C PRO A 190 8.61 -8.82 -9.62
N PRO A 191 8.32 -10.08 -9.25
CA PRO A 191 6.94 -10.51 -9.07
C PRO A 191 6.22 -9.63 -8.05
N VAL A 192 5.05 -9.09 -8.41
CA VAL A 192 4.24 -8.23 -7.55
C VAL A 192 2.89 -8.86 -7.27
N TYR A 193 2.40 -8.73 -6.04
CA TYR A 193 1.02 -9.01 -5.67
C TYR A 193 0.41 -7.79 -5.00
N ILE A 194 -0.75 -7.33 -5.46
CA ILE A 194 -1.53 -6.33 -4.73
C ILE A 194 -2.18 -7.06 -3.56
N LEU A 195 -1.62 -6.95 -2.36
CA LEU A 195 -2.09 -7.67 -1.18
C LEU A 195 -3.29 -6.98 -0.50
N GLU A 196 -3.43 -5.68 -0.74
CA GLU A 196 -4.57 -4.91 -0.25
C GLU A 196 -4.89 -3.74 -1.19
N ASN A 197 -6.16 -3.64 -1.55
CA ASN A 197 -6.77 -2.48 -2.20
C ASN A 197 -8.28 -2.52 -1.95
N GLY A 198 -8.91 -1.38 -1.69
CA GLY A 198 -10.34 -1.33 -1.42
C GLY A 198 -10.86 0.06 -1.08
N LYS A 199 -12.19 0.17 -0.96
CA LYS A 199 -12.89 1.41 -0.66
C LYS A 199 -13.52 1.35 0.73
N PRO A 200 -13.10 2.20 1.69
CA PRO A 200 -13.84 2.39 2.93
C PRO A 200 -15.20 3.03 2.64
N LEU A 201 -16.24 2.54 3.30
CA LEU A 201 -17.55 3.19 3.36
C LEU A 201 -17.99 3.29 4.80
N LYS A 202 -18.50 4.46 5.20
CA LYS A 202 -19.05 4.67 6.52
C LYS A 202 -20.15 3.64 6.79
N GLN A 203 -20.17 3.06 7.98
CA GLN A 203 -21.20 2.11 8.36
C GLN A 203 -22.53 2.84 8.52
N ASP A 204 -23.43 2.65 7.56
CA ASP A 204 -24.84 2.95 7.68
C ASP A 204 -25.67 1.75 7.19
N LEU A 205 -26.94 1.66 7.62
CA LEU A 205 -27.81 0.51 7.30
C LEU A 205 -28.16 0.41 5.81
N GLN A 206 -28.07 1.50 5.05
CA GLN A 206 -28.45 1.54 3.63
C GLN A 206 -27.29 1.05 2.73
N LEU A 207 -26.05 1.41 3.08
CA LEU A 207 -24.80 1.01 2.43
C LEU A 207 -24.38 -0.42 2.78
N GLN A 208 -25.03 -1.06 3.78
CA GLN A 208 -24.79 -2.47 4.12
C GLN A 208 -25.22 -3.45 3.02
N GLN A 209 -26.10 -3.05 2.10
CA GLN A 209 -26.52 -3.89 0.97
C GLN A 209 -26.12 -3.31 -0.39
N ASN A 210 -26.14 -1.97 -0.54
CA ASN A 210 -25.86 -1.31 -1.80
C ASN A 210 -24.59 -0.47 -1.74
N ASP A 211 -23.44 -1.11 -1.96
CA ASP A 211 -22.10 -0.50 -1.88
C ASP A 211 -21.48 -0.24 -3.25
N THR A 212 -22.25 0.34 -4.18
CA THR A 212 -21.81 0.70 -5.55
C THR A 212 -20.47 1.44 -5.60
N PRO A 213 -20.15 2.41 -4.72
CA PRO A 213 -18.85 3.08 -4.76
C PRO A 213 -17.65 2.13 -4.53
N ARG A 214 -17.86 0.99 -3.85
CA ARG A 214 -16.86 -0.08 -3.72
C ARG A 214 -16.71 -0.84 -5.03
N VAL A 215 -17.80 -1.15 -5.72
CA VAL A 215 -17.78 -1.78 -7.06
C VAL A 215 -16.99 -0.92 -8.04
N GLU A 216 -17.31 0.37 -8.12
CA GLU A 216 -16.64 1.33 -9.02
C GLU A 216 -15.13 1.42 -8.74
N PHE A 217 -14.76 1.44 -7.46
CA PHE A 217 -13.36 1.46 -7.05
C PHE A 217 -12.63 0.17 -7.47
N LEU A 218 -13.20 -1.00 -7.16
CA LEU A 218 -12.58 -2.29 -7.49
C LEU A 218 -12.45 -2.48 -9.00
N ASP A 219 -13.49 -2.16 -9.77
CA ASP A 219 -13.45 -2.25 -11.24
C ASP A 219 -12.32 -1.38 -11.82
N ALA A 220 -12.23 -0.12 -11.41
CA ALA A 220 -11.23 0.81 -11.89
C ALA A 220 -9.79 0.34 -11.56
N TYR A 221 -9.54 -0.09 -10.33
CA TYR A 221 -8.21 -0.51 -9.89
C TYR A 221 -7.80 -1.86 -10.47
N ILE A 222 -8.72 -2.82 -10.61
CA ILE A 222 -8.44 -4.08 -11.32
C ILE A 222 -8.13 -3.80 -12.80
N GLY A 223 -8.86 -2.87 -13.43
CA GLY A 223 -8.55 -2.38 -14.77
C GLY A 223 -7.16 -1.76 -14.90
N ALA A 224 -6.73 -0.97 -13.92
CA ALA A 224 -5.39 -0.41 -13.85
C ALA A 224 -4.30 -1.49 -13.75
N VAL A 225 -4.52 -2.51 -12.91
CA VAL A 225 -3.59 -3.66 -12.81
C VAL A 225 -3.51 -4.40 -14.14
N LEU A 226 -4.64 -4.66 -14.80
CA LEU A 226 -4.66 -5.29 -16.13
C LEU A 226 -3.85 -4.47 -17.15
N LYS A 227 -4.00 -3.15 -17.15
CA LYS A 227 -3.24 -2.26 -18.02
C LYS A 227 -1.74 -2.29 -17.71
N ALA A 228 -1.35 -2.30 -16.43
CA ALA A 228 0.05 -2.41 -16.02
C ALA A 228 0.67 -3.75 -16.43
N VAL A 229 -0.05 -4.87 -16.27
CA VAL A 229 0.37 -6.20 -16.73
C VAL A 229 0.56 -6.22 -18.24
N ARG A 230 -0.40 -5.66 -19.01
CA ARG A 230 -0.27 -5.49 -20.46
C ARG A 230 0.92 -4.59 -20.86
N ASN A 231 1.34 -3.69 -19.98
CA ASN A 231 2.54 -2.86 -20.15
C ASN A 231 3.82 -3.52 -19.58
N GLY A 232 3.80 -4.83 -19.31
CA GLY A 232 4.98 -5.61 -18.92
C GLY A 232 5.30 -5.63 -17.43
N SER A 233 4.43 -5.12 -16.55
CA SER A 233 4.58 -5.34 -15.10
C SER A 233 4.39 -6.84 -14.78
N ASP A 234 5.30 -7.42 -13.98
CA ASP A 234 5.17 -8.79 -13.47
C ASP A 234 4.21 -8.86 -12.25
N THR A 235 3.03 -8.24 -12.39
CA THR A 235 1.99 -8.31 -11.36
C THR A 235 1.16 -9.58 -11.55
N ARG A 236 1.10 -10.42 -10.52
CA ARG A 236 0.58 -11.79 -10.58
C ARG A 236 -0.71 -12.02 -9.80
N GLY A 237 -1.16 -11.04 -9.02
CA GLY A 237 -2.41 -11.17 -8.29
C GLY A 237 -2.90 -9.88 -7.65
N TYR A 238 -4.19 -9.89 -7.32
CA TYR A 238 -4.91 -8.80 -6.69
C TYR A 238 -5.84 -9.33 -5.60
N PHE A 239 -5.66 -8.82 -4.39
CA PHE A 239 -6.39 -9.21 -3.20
C PHE A 239 -7.16 -7.99 -2.66
N VAL A 240 -8.47 -8.14 -2.57
CA VAL A 240 -9.37 -7.11 -2.06
C VAL A 240 -9.21 -6.99 -0.55
N TRP A 241 -8.98 -5.77 -0.07
CA TRP A 241 -9.23 -5.43 1.33
C TRP A 241 -10.68 -4.90 1.45
N SER A 242 -11.60 -5.62 2.08
CA SER A 242 -11.40 -6.87 2.81
C SER A 242 -12.44 -7.92 2.46
N PHE A 243 -12.20 -9.16 2.89
CA PHE A 243 -13.17 -10.23 2.71
C PHE A 243 -14.49 -9.92 3.42
N MET A 244 -14.43 -9.44 4.67
CA MET A 244 -15.61 -9.07 5.46
C MET A 244 -15.31 -7.87 6.35
N ASP A 245 -16.37 -7.20 6.81
CA ASP A 245 -16.24 -6.11 7.76
C ASP A 245 -15.53 -6.59 9.03
N LEU A 246 -14.61 -5.77 9.51
CA LEU A 246 -13.70 -6.08 10.61
C LEU A 246 -13.46 -4.84 11.47
N TYR A 247 -12.68 -5.00 12.54
CA TYR A 247 -12.20 -3.87 13.33
C TYR A 247 -11.05 -3.18 12.61
N GLU A 248 -11.31 -2.00 12.05
CA GLU A 248 -10.30 -1.20 11.37
C GLU A 248 -9.42 -0.49 12.41
N LEU A 249 -8.10 -0.70 12.33
CA LEU A 249 -7.16 -0.22 13.36
C LEU A 249 -7.25 1.30 13.60
N LEU A 250 -7.60 2.07 12.56
CA LEU A 250 -7.59 3.54 12.59
C LEU A 250 -8.97 4.17 12.80
N SER A 251 -10.06 3.42 12.65
CA SER A 251 -11.43 3.95 12.73
C SER A 251 -12.42 3.05 13.48
N GLY A 252 -11.93 1.97 14.09
CA GLY A 252 -12.74 0.99 14.79
C GLY A 252 -13.78 0.36 13.89
N TYR A 253 -15.06 0.53 14.23
CA TYR A 253 -16.19 0.01 13.45
C TYR A 253 -16.95 1.12 12.70
N GLU A 254 -16.41 2.34 12.61
CA GLU A 254 -17.11 3.44 11.93
C GLU A 254 -17.12 3.27 10.40
N TYR A 255 -16.11 2.58 9.87
CA TYR A 255 -15.98 2.31 8.44
C TYR A 255 -15.94 0.82 8.17
N SER A 256 -16.35 0.47 6.96
CA SER A 256 -16.41 -0.88 6.44
C SER A 256 -15.57 -1.00 5.17
N PHE A 257 -14.83 -2.10 5.04
CA PHE A 257 -14.07 -2.43 3.82
C PHE A 257 -14.53 -3.75 3.19
N GLY A 258 -15.32 -4.54 3.91
CA GLY A 258 -15.65 -5.90 3.55
C GLY A 258 -16.56 -6.01 2.34
N LEU A 259 -16.32 -7.04 1.52
CA LEU A 259 -17.29 -7.55 0.55
C LEU A 259 -18.54 -8.12 1.25
N TYR A 260 -18.38 -8.62 2.48
CA TYR A 260 -19.47 -9.09 3.34
C TYR A 260 -19.65 -8.15 4.54
N SER A 261 -20.89 -7.74 4.81
CA SER A 261 -21.23 -7.05 6.05
C SER A 261 -21.22 -8.01 7.23
N VAL A 262 -20.82 -7.51 8.41
CA VAL A 262 -20.87 -8.25 9.67
C VAL A 262 -21.79 -7.50 10.63
N ASN A 263 -22.84 -8.17 11.11
CA ASN A 263 -23.68 -7.61 12.16
C ASN A 263 -22.95 -7.71 13.51
N PHE A 264 -22.29 -6.62 13.92
CA PHE A 264 -21.55 -6.58 15.18
C PHE A 264 -22.46 -6.51 16.42
N SER A 265 -23.76 -6.24 16.27
CA SER A 265 -24.72 -6.26 17.37
C SER A 265 -25.29 -7.66 17.62
N ASP A 266 -25.23 -8.55 16.63
CA ASP A 266 -25.66 -9.94 16.75
C ASP A 266 -24.54 -10.78 17.41
N PRO A 267 -24.81 -11.49 18.53
CA PRO A 267 -23.84 -12.39 19.16
C PRO A 267 -23.29 -13.46 18.22
N GLN A 268 -24.07 -13.91 17.23
CA GLN A 268 -23.64 -14.88 16.22
C GLN A 268 -22.81 -14.24 15.10
N ARG A 269 -22.67 -12.90 15.10
CA ARG A 269 -21.92 -12.13 14.12
C ARG A 269 -22.33 -12.48 12.70
N LYS A 270 -23.62 -12.43 12.38
CA LYS A 270 -24.13 -12.83 11.06
C LYS A 270 -23.41 -12.08 9.94
N ARG A 271 -23.00 -12.81 8.88
CA ARG A 271 -22.40 -12.25 7.66
C ARG A 271 -23.44 -12.19 6.54
N SER A 272 -23.47 -11.09 5.80
CA SER A 272 -24.34 -10.94 4.63
C SER A 272 -23.53 -10.40 3.44
N PRO A 273 -23.66 -10.98 2.23
CA PRO A 273 -22.96 -10.46 1.06
C PRO A 273 -23.48 -9.05 0.71
N LYS A 274 -22.58 -8.14 0.35
CA LYS A 274 -22.93 -6.83 -0.23
C LYS A 274 -23.01 -6.93 -1.75
N LEU A 275 -23.45 -5.86 -2.41
CA LEU A 275 -23.43 -5.77 -3.88
C LEU A 275 -22.03 -6.05 -4.45
N SER A 276 -20.97 -5.54 -3.81
CA SER A 276 -19.58 -5.79 -4.21
C SER A 276 -19.18 -7.27 -4.14
N ALA A 277 -19.70 -8.07 -3.19
CA ALA A 277 -19.46 -9.52 -3.17
C ALA A 277 -20.10 -10.21 -4.39
N HIS A 278 -21.33 -9.83 -4.73
CA HIS A 278 -22.02 -10.36 -5.91
C HIS A 278 -21.30 -9.95 -7.20
N TRP A 279 -20.90 -8.68 -7.31
CA TRP A 279 -20.11 -8.18 -8.42
C TRP A 279 -18.78 -8.92 -8.57
N TYR A 280 -18.01 -9.05 -7.49
CA TYR A 280 -16.70 -9.72 -7.52
C TYR A 280 -16.84 -11.20 -7.88
N SER A 281 -17.89 -11.88 -7.39
CA SER A 281 -18.19 -13.26 -7.82
C SER A 281 -18.57 -13.35 -9.30
N ALA A 282 -19.29 -12.37 -9.86
CA ALA A 282 -19.64 -12.35 -11.27
C ALA A 282 -18.42 -12.08 -12.15
N PHE A 283 -17.58 -11.12 -11.76
CA PHE A 283 -16.29 -10.81 -12.39
C PHE A 283 -15.38 -12.04 -12.48
N LEU A 284 -15.17 -12.74 -11.36
CA LEU A 284 -14.33 -13.95 -11.33
C LEU A 284 -14.88 -15.11 -12.19
N LYS A 285 -16.20 -15.14 -12.43
CA LYS A 285 -16.86 -16.12 -13.30
C LYS A 285 -16.95 -15.67 -14.77
N GLY A 286 -16.44 -14.49 -15.11
CA GLY A 286 -16.53 -13.91 -16.44
C GLY A 286 -17.96 -13.51 -16.86
N ASN A 287 -18.87 -13.27 -15.90
CA ASN A 287 -20.26 -12.94 -16.21
C ASN A 287 -20.50 -11.42 -16.33
N THR A 288 -20.53 -10.93 -17.56
CA THR A 288 -20.72 -9.50 -17.88
C THR A 288 -22.17 -9.01 -17.81
N THR A 289 -23.17 -9.91 -17.73
CA THR A 289 -24.59 -9.52 -17.69
C THR A 289 -25.05 -8.94 -16.34
N PHE A 290 -24.41 -9.33 -15.23
CA PHE A 290 -24.71 -8.77 -13.91
C PHE A 290 -24.46 -7.24 -13.87
N LEU A 291 -23.40 -6.78 -14.54
CA LEU A 291 -23.01 -5.36 -14.65
C LEU A 291 -24.11 -4.51 -15.30
N ALA A 292 -24.72 -5.03 -16.36
CA ALA A 292 -25.78 -4.34 -17.10
C ALA A 292 -27.11 -4.30 -16.32
N SER A 293 -27.40 -5.31 -15.50
CA SER A 293 -28.68 -5.45 -14.79
C SER A 293 -28.86 -4.52 -13.58
N GLN A 294 -27.77 -3.96 -13.04
CA GLN A 294 -27.79 -3.09 -11.86
C GLN A 294 -27.86 -1.60 -12.19
N GLY A 295 -28.05 -1.23 -13.46
CA GLY A 295 -28.21 0.17 -13.86
C GLY A 295 -26.98 1.05 -13.60
N ILE A 296 -25.77 0.45 -13.56
CA ILE A 296 -24.48 1.16 -13.53
C ILE A 296 -24.13 1.46 -15.00
N PRO A 297 -24.55 2.60 -15.57
CA PRO A 297 -24.54 2.81 -17.00
C PRO A 297 -23.19 3.39 -17.39
N GLN A 298 -22.12 2.60 -17.33
CA GLN A 298 -20.82 2.94 -17.97
C GLN A 298 -19.74 1.84 -18.02
N LEU A 299 -20.03 0.56 -17.71
CA LEU A 299 -19.00 -0.50 -17.70
C LEU A 299 -18.89 -1.34 -18.99
N GLN A 300 -19.54 -0.94 -20.09
CA GLN A 300 -19.53 -1.71 -21.34
C GLN A 300 -18.29 -1.53 -22.25
N SER A 301 -17.34 -0.64 -21.94
CA SER A 301 -16.24 -0.32 -22.88
C SER A 301 -14.90 -1.03 -22.61
N ASN A 302 -14.65 -1.61 -21.44
CA ASN A 302 -13.32 -2.15 -21.11
C ASN A 302 -13.17 -3.66 -21.31
N PHE A 303 -14.26 -4.42 -21.44
CA PHE A 303 -14.22 -5.88 -21.61
C PHE A 303 -14.47 -6.35 -23.05
N SER A 304 -14.76 -5.44 -23.99
CA SER A 304 -15.08 -5.75 -25.39
C SER A 304 -13.86 -5.85 -26.32
N SER A 305 -12.64 -5.72 -25.78
CA SER A 305 -11.39 -6.12 -26.48
C SER A 305 -10.99 -7.58 -26.19
N SER A 306 -11.95 -8.40 -25.78
CA SER A 306 -11.77 -9.84 -25.57
C SER A 306 -11.78 -10.60 -26.90
N ILE A 307 -10.59 -10.82 -27.47
CA ILE A 307 -9.98 -12.08 -27.96
C ILE A 307 -8.50 -11.76 -28.22
#